data_AF-A0A7G9WFX5-F1
#
_entry.id   AF-A0A7G9WFX5-F1
#
_cell.length_a   1.000
_cell.length_b   1.000
_cell.length_c   1.000
_cell.angle_alpha   90.00
_cell.angle_beta   90.00
_cell.angle_gamma   90.00
#
_symmetry.space_group_name_H-M   'P 1'
#
loop_
_entity.id
_entity.type
_entity.pdbx_description
1 polymer ?
#
loop_
_entity_poly.entity_id
_entity_poly.type
_entity_poly.pdbx_seq_one_letter_code
_entity_poly.pdbx_strand_id
1 'polypeptide(L)'
;MAKYRRKTNYRDKYPDVSKEIIEVLEKSDRLMEYQQYDIKVERCRIDYGSGTVTYIPSREDSYERLLEENRQFVTEIESVEDAAIKTVLIGKMLACLKHLAPEEQELITALFFMDKSERQLSRETGIAQRTIHDRKVKILAELKKLMGK
;
A
#
# COMPACT_ATOMS: atom_id res chain seq x y z
N MET A 1 11.94 -16.79 -10.74
CA MET A 1 13.16 -16.16 -11.34
C MET A 1 13.42 -16.65 -12.77
N ALA A 2 13.63 -15.74 -13.72
CA ALA A 2 14.02 -16.09 -15.09
C ALA A 2 15.40 -16.75 -15.09
N LYS A 3 15.46 -18.00 -15.56
CA LYS A 3 16.72 -18.75 -15.68
C LYS A 3 17.35 -18.44 -17.02
N TYR A 4 18.63 -18.06 -17.02
CA TYR A 4 19.40 -17.95 -18.25
C TYR A 4 19.39 -19.29 -19.00
N ARG A 5 18.86 -19.29 -20.22
CA ARG A 5 18.86 -20.47 -21.10
C ARG A 5 19.95 -20.29 -22.14
N ARG A 6 20.65 -21.38 -22.46
CA ARG A 6 21.66 -21.40 -23.53
C ARG A 6 20.97 -21.00 -24.84
N LYS A 7 21.50 -19.97 -25.51
CA LYS A 7 20.97 -19.46 -26.77
C LYS A 7 20.92 -20.56 -27.83
N THR A 8 19.79 -20.67 -28.52
CA THR A 8 19.59 -21.64 -29.61
C THR A 8 20.40 -21.23 -30.83
N ASN A 9 21.19 -22.14 -31.42
CA ASN A 9 21.80 -21.88 -32.72
C ASN A 9 20.80 -22.25 -33.83
N TYR A 10 20.12 -21.24 -34.37
CA TYR A 10 19.10 -21.42 -35.40
C TYR A 10 19.66 -21.85 -36.75
N ARG A 11 20.91 -21.49 -37.06
CA ARG A 11 21.56 -21.86 -38.32
C ARG A 11 21.83 -23.36 -38.40
N ASP A 12 22.28 -23.94 -37.29
CA ASP A 12 22.54 -25.39 -37.20
C ASP A 12 21.22 -26.17 -37.14
N LYS A 13 20.19 -25.61 -36.49
CA LYS A 13 18.90 -26.27 -36.31
C LYS A 13 18.05 -26.28 -37.58
N TYR A 14 18.14 -25.24 -38.39
CA TYR A 14 17.34 -25.04 -39.59
C TYR A 14 18.21 -24.59 -40.77
N PRO A 15 18.98 -25.50 -41.38
CA PRO A 15 19.92 -25.16 -42.46
C PRO A 15 19.23 -24.70 -43.75
N ASP A 16 18.00 -25.17 -44.01
CA ASP A 16 17.25 -24.87 -45.25
C ASP A 16 16.41 -23.59 -45.16
N VAL A 17 16.40 -22.93 -44.01
CA VAL A 17 15.58 -21.74 -43.77
C VAL A 17 16.29 -20.49 -44.26
N SER A 18 15.52 -19.55 -44.82
CA SER A 18 16.09 -18.30 -45.34
C SER A 18 16.76 -17.50 -44.23
N LYS A 19 17.84 -16.82 -44.61
CA LYS A 19 18.67 -16.04 -43.69
C LYS A 19 17.87 -14.97 -42.93
N GLU A 20 16.88 -14.37 -43.59
CA GLU A 20 15.98 -13.37 -43.02
C GLU A 20 15.16 -13.92 -41.85
N ILE A 21 14.62 -15.13 -41.99
CA ILE A 21 13.83 -15.78 -40.92
C ILE A 21 14.74 -16.11 -39.73
N ILE A 22 15.95 -16.61 -39.99
CA ILE A 22 16.94 -16.90 -38.94
C ILE A 22 17.28 -15.62 -38.17
N GLU A 23 17.52 -14.51 -38.86
CA GLU A 23 17.80 -13.22 -38.22
C GLU A 23 16.64 -12.71 -37.36
N VAL A 24 15.40 -12.90 -37.82
CA VAL A 24 14.20 -12.55 -37.02
C VAL A 24 14.14 -13.41 -35.76
N LEU A 25 14.39 -14.71 -35.85
CA LEU A 25 14.41 -15.61 -34.69
C LEU A 25 15.51 -15.24 -33.68
N GLU A 26 16.72 -14.94 -34.16
CA GLU A 26 17.82 -14.51 -33.31
C GLU A 26 17.52 -13.18 -32.60
N LYS A 27 16.85 -12.24 -33.30
CA LYS A 27 16.41 -10.96 -32.73
C LYS A 27 15.31 -11.15 -31.70
N SER A 28 14.32 -12.00 -31.97
CA SER A 28 13.23 -12.27 -31.01
C SER A 28 13.74 -12.93 -29.74
N ASP A 29 14.64 -13.90 -29.85
CA ASP A 29 15.26 -14.56 -28.69
C ASP A 29 16.07 -13.56 -27.86
N ARG A 30 16.83 -12.68 -28.53
CA ARG A 30 17.62 -11.65 -27.82
C ARG A 30 16.73 -10.64 -27.10
N LEU A 31 15.61 -10.24 -27.71
CA LEU A 31 14.63 -9.36 -27.08
C LEU A 31 14.00 -10.04 -25.86
N MET A 32 13.64 -11.32 -25.98
CA MET A 32 13.07 -12.10 -24.89
C MET A 32 14.07 -12.24 -23.73
N GLU A 33 15.34 -12.54 -24.03
CA GLU A 33 16.41 -12.59 -23.04
C GLU A 33 16.58 -11.25 -22.31
N TYR A 34 16.55 -10.14 -23.07
CA TYR A 34 16.66 -8.81 -22.49
C TYR A 34 15.53 -8.52 -21.49
N GLN A 35 14.28 -8.79 -21.88
CA GLN A 35 13.09 -8.52 -21.07
C GLN A 35 12.96 -9.47 -19.88
N GLN A 36 13.33 -10.74 -20.03
CA GLN A 36 13.17 -11.73 -18.98
C GLN A 36 14.33 -11.72 -18.00
N TYR A 37 15.55 -11.39 -18.44
CA TYR A 37 16.77 -11.55 -17.66
C TYR A 37 17.60 -10.27 -17.56
N ASP A 38 18.03 -9.66 -18.68
CA ASP A 38 19.03 -8.57 -18.64
C ASP A 38 18.61 -7.37 -17.79
N ILE A 39 17.35 -6.96 -17.86
CA ILE A 39 16.85 -5.81 -17.11
C ILE A 39 16.59 -6.11 -15.63
N LYS A 40 16.52 -7.40 -15.26
CA LYS A 40 16.15 -7.86 -13.90
C LYS A 40 17.33 -8.30 -13.05
N VAL A 41 18.55 -8.26 -13.60
CA VAL A 41 19.75 -8.76 -12.93
C VAL A 41 20.86 -7.74 -13.02
N GLU A 42 21.57 -7.54 -11.90
CA GLU A 42 22.75 -6.68 -11.84
C GLU A 42 23.94 -7.34 -12.53
N ARG A 43 24.73 -6.54 -13.26
CA ARG A 43 25.88 -7.05 -14.03
C ARG A 43 27.13 -6.27 -13.72
N CYS A 44 28.23 -6.99 -13.52
CA CYS A 44 29.56 -6.42 -13.43
C CYS A 44 30.34 -6.78 -14.70
N ARG A 45 30.91 -5.78 -15.38
CA ARG A 45 31.86 -5.99 -16.46
C ARG A 45 33.23 -5.48 -16.03
N ILE A 46 34.20 -6.40 -16.00
CA ILE A 46 35.58 -6.12 -15.65
C ILE A 46 36.35 -5.92 -16.96
N ASP A 47 36.98 -4.75 -17.11
CA ASP A 47 37.98 -4.55 -18.14
C ASP A 47 39.38 -4.89 -17.59
N TYR A 48 39.89 -6.04 -17.99
CA TYR A 48 41.17 -6.57 -17.49
C TYR A 48 42.38 -5.73 -17.93
N GLY A 49 42.27 -4.92 -18.99
CA GLY A 49 43.36 -4.08 -19.47
C GLY A 49 43.54 -2.79 -18.67
N SER A 50 42.44 -2.18 -18.22
CA SER A 50 42.43 -0.94 -17.44
C SER A 50 42.21 -1.16 -15.94
N GLY A 51 41.83 -2.38 -15.52
CA GLY A 51 41.42 -2.69 -14.15
C GLY A 51 40.08 -2.06 -13.75
N THR A 52 39.35 -1.47 -14.71
CA THR A 52 38.11 -0.74 -14.42
C THR A 52 36.94 -1.71 -14.31
N VAL A 53 36.21 -1.64 -13.20
CA VAL A 53 34.98 -2.40 -12.98
C VAL A 53 33.78 -1.49 -13.28
N THR A 54 32.99 -1.88 -14.27
CA THR A 54 31.72 -1.20 -14.61
C THR A 54 30.55 -1.99 -14.05
N TYR A 55 29.72 -1.31 -13.26
CA TYR A 55 28.55 -1.89 -12.63
C TYR A 55 27.28 -1.39 -13.31
N ILE A 56 26.45 -2.32 -13.79
CA ILE A 56 25.17 -2.04 -14.42
C ILE A 56 24.09 -2.51 -13.44
N PRO A 57 23.40 -1.59 -12.76
CA PRO A 57 22.34 -1.95 -11.83
C PRO A 57 21.14 -2.57 -12.56
N SER A 58 20.37 -3.39 -11.84
CA SER A 58 19.09 -3.89 -12.32
C SER A 58 18.11 -2.72 -12.49
N ARG A 59 17.29 -2.78 -13.55
CA ARG A 59 16.30 -1.74 -13.87
C ARG A 59 14.89 -2.15 -13.43
N GLU A 60 14.63 -3.44 -13.38
CA GLU A 60 13.37 -4.02 -12.97
C GLU A 60 13.59 -5.10 -11.92
N ASP A 61 12.53 -5.40 -11.18
CA ASP A 61 12.48 -6.55 -10.29
C ASP A 61 11.41 -7.53 -10.80
N SER A 62 11.61 -8.83 -10.58
CA SER A 62 10.59 -9.81 -10.97
C SER A 62 9.46 -9.82 -9.95
N TYR A 63 8.22 -9.66 -10.42
CA TYR A 63 7.03 -9.76 -9.58
C TYR A 63 6.97 -11.07 -8.79
N GLU A 64 7.34 -12.20 -9.42
CA GLU A 64 7.45 -13.51 -8.74
C GLU A 64 8.42 -13.47 -7.56
N ARG A 65 9.60 -12.86 -7.69
CA ARG A 65 10.56 -12.72 -6.58
C ARG A 65 9.98 -11.88 -5.46
N LEU A 66 9.35 -10.75 -5.80
CA LEU A 66 8.70 -9.90 -4.79
C LEU A 66 7.61 -10.66 -4.02
N LEU A 67 6.84 -11.50 -4.71
CA LEU A 67 5.85 -12.37 -4.07
C LEU A 67 6.50 -13.44 -3.17
N GLU A 68 7.56 -14.10 -3.63
CA GLU A 68 8.34 -15.07 -2.83
C GLU A 68 8.93 -14.42 -1.56
N GLU A 69 9.35 -13.16 -1.66
CA GLU A 69 9.84 -12.34 -0.54
C GLU A 69 8.71 -11.79 0.36
N ASN A 70 7.45 -12.11 0.07
CA ASN A 70 6.26 -11.56 0.74
C ASN A 70 6.24 -10.03 0.78
N ARG A 71 6.72 -9.36 -0.27
CA ARG A 71 6.63 -7.91 -0.39
C ARG A 71 5.16 -7.48 -0.42
N GLN A 72 4.80 -6.63 0.52
CA GLN A 72 3.49 -5.98 0.54
C GLN A 72 3.45 -4.87 -0.51
N PHE A 73 2.41 -4.87 -1.34
CA PHE A 73 2.13 -3.82 -2.31
C PHE A 73 1.06 -2.88 -1.74
N VAL A 74 1.12 -1.60 -2.13
CA VAL A 74 0.07 -0.64 -1.76
C VAL A 74 -1.23 -1.11 -2.37
N THR A 75 -2.25 -1.30 -1.53
CA THR A 75 -3.61 -1.61 -1.95
C THR A 75 -4.54 -0.56 -1.37
N GLU A 76 -5.61 -0.23 -2.09
CA GLU A 76 -6.66 0.67 -1.58
C GLU A 76 -7.53 -0.01 -0.50
N ILE A 77 -7.35 -1.32 -0.32
CA ILE A 77 -8.06 -2.13 0.65
C ILE A 77 -7.40 -1.93 2.01
N GLU A 78 -8.21 -1.71 3.03
CA GLU A 78 -7.74 -1.62 4.41
C GLU A 78 -7.00 -2.90 4.82
N SER A 79 -5.80 -2.74 5.39
CA SER A 79 -5.00 -3.85 5.90
C SER A 79 -5.76 -4.58 7.02
N VAL A 80 -5.51 -5.89 7.16
CA VAL A 80 -6.05 -6.68 8.28
C VAL A 80 -5.59 -6.10 9.62
N GLU A 81 -4.36 -5.58 9.68
CA GLU A 81 -3.81 -4.92 10.86
C GLU A 81 -4.58 -3.63 11.18
N ASP A 82 -4.83 -2.79 10.17
CA ASP A 82 -5.59 -1.55 10.33
C ASP A 82 -7.03 -1.84 10.77
N ALA A 83 -7.67 -2.84 10.15
CA ALA A 83 -9.02 -3.27 10.53
C ALA A 83 -9.05 -3.76 11.99
N ALA A 84 -8.07 -4.56 12.41
CA ALA A 84 -7.96 -5.02 13.79
C ALA A 84 -7.74 -3.83 14.75
N ILE A 85 -6.86 -2.89 14.42
CA ILE A 85 -6.63 -1.67 15.21
C ILE A 85 -7.92 -0.86 15.33
N LYS A 86 -8.65 -0.65 14.22
CA LYS A 86 -9.94 0.06 14.23
C LYS A 86 -10.97 -0.61 15.12
N THR A 87 -11.13 -1.94 15.04
CA THR A 87 -12.08 -2.66 15.91
C THR A 87 -11.76 -2.47 17.39
N VAL A 88 -10.48 -2.57 17.77
CA VAL A 88 -10.03 -2.34 19.16
C VAL A 88 -10.28 -0.90 19.59
N LEU A 89 -9.96 0.09 18.74
CA LEU A 89 -10.19 1.51 19.02
C LEU A 89 -11.68 1.84 19.19
N ILE A 90 -12.54 1.30 18.32
CA ILE A 90 -14.00 1.45 18.43
C ILE A 90 -14.49 0.83 19.73
N GLY A 91 -14.06 -0.39 20.06
CA GLY A 91 -14.45 -1.06 21.30
C GLY A 91 -14.06 -0.25 22.54
N LYS A 92 -12.83 0.30 22.57
CA LYS A 92 -12.37 1.19 23.64
C LYS A 92 -13.21 2.47 23.72
N MET A 93 -13.47 3.13 22.59
CA MET A 93 -14.29 4.35 22.56
C MET A 93 -15.70 4.09 23.08
N LEU A 94 -16.33 2.98 22.68
CA LEU A 94 -17.65 2.58 23.19
C LEU A 94 -17.65 2.33 24.70
N ALA A 95 -16.56 1.77 25.24
CA ALA A 95 -16.41 1.63 26.70
C ALA A 95 -16.27 3.00 27.39
N CYS A 96 -15.49 3.92 26.84
CA CYS A 96 -15.38 5.29 27.36
C CYS A 96 -16.72 6.04 27.35
N LEU A 97 -17.51 5.89 26.28
CA LEU A 97 -18.83 6.54 26.19
C LEU A 97 -19.76 6.09 27.31
N LYS A 98 -19.69 4.82 27.76
CA LYS A 98 -20.50 4.31 28.88
C LYS A 98 -20.17 4.97 30.23
N HIS A 99 -19.00 5.60 30.36
CA HIS A 99 -18.60 6.31 31.58
C HIS A 99 -19.11 7.76 31.64
N LEU A 100 -19.57 8.32 30.53
CA LEU A 100 -20.15 9.65 30.49
C LEU A 100 -21.49 9.71 31.24
N ALA A 101 -21.85 10.90 31.73
CA ALA A 101 -23.17 11.14 32.30
C ALA A 101 -24.27 10.99 31.22
N PRO A 102 -25.52 10.66 31.58
CA PRO A 102 -26.60 10.46 30.61
C PRO A 102 -26.83 11.68 29.72
N GLU A 103 -26.81 12.89 30.27
CA GLU A 103 -26.94 14.14 29.51
C GLU A 103 -25.81 14.34 28.49
N GLU A 104 -24.60 13.87 28.80
CA GLU A 104 -23.44 13.96 27.93
C GLU A 104 -23.51 12.91 26.80
N GLN A 105 -23.98 11.71 27.13
CA GLN A 105 -24.26 10.67 26.13
C GLN A 105 -25.33 11.13 25.15
N GLU A 106 -26.41 11.75 25.62
CA GLU A 106 -27.46 12.32 24.76
C GLU A 106 -26.90 13.38 23.82
N LEU A 107 -26.05 14.28 24.32
CA LEU A 107 -25.44 15.31 23.48
C LEU A 107 -24.50 14.71 22.42
N ILE A 108 -23.66 13.75 22.79
CA ILE A 108 -22.74 13.08 21.85
C ILE A 108 -23.50 12.24 20.82
N THR A 109 -24.54 11.52 21.23
CA THR A 109 -25.38 10.73 20.31
C THR A 109 -26.07 11.62 19.30
N ALA A 110 -26.66 12.73 19.73
CA ALA A 110 -27.27 13.69 18.82
C ALA A 110 -26.27 14.27 17.80
N LEU A 111 -25.07 14.66 18.26
CA LEU A 111 -24.06 15.30 17.42
C LEU A 111 -23.36 14.34 16.45
N PHE A 112 -23.01 13.13 16.89
CA PHE A 112 -22.12 12.24 16.13
C PHE A 112 -22.80 11.00 15.55
N PHE A 113 -23.95 10.58 16.10
CA PHE A 113 -24.68 9.40 15.60
C PHE A 113 -25.94 9.78 14.82
N MET A 114 -26.59 10.89 15.19
CA MET A 114 -27.78 11.41 14.50
C MET A 114 -27.48 12.55 13.52
N ASP A 115 -26.20 12.91 13.37
CA ASP A 115 -25.72 13.97 12.47
C ASP A 115 -26.42 15.34 12.66
N LYS A 116 -26.83 15.64 13.90
CA LYS A 116 -27.42 16.94 14.23
C LYS A 116 -26.32 17.98 14.41
N SER A 117 -26.51 19.15 13.79
CA SER A 117 -25.65 20.30 14.04
C SER A 117 -25.96 20.96 15.40
N GLU A 118 -24.96 21.62 15.98
CA GLU A 118 -25.16 22.43 17.20
C GLU A 118 -26.25 23.51 17.02
N ARG A 119 -26.42 24.03 15.80
CA ARG A 119 -27.48 25.01 15.48
C ARG A 119 -28.87 24.39 15.51
N GLN A 120 -29.03 23.17 15.00
CA GLN A 120 -30.31 22.45 15.09
C GLN A 120 -30.64 22.15 16.55
N LEU A 121 -29.66 21.64 17.31
CA LEU A 121 -29.85 21.38 18.74
C LEU A 121 -30.19 22.63 19.53
N SER A 122 -29.60 23.78 19.19
CA SER A 122 -29.92 25.06 19.81
C SER A 122 -31.38 25.46 19.59
N ARG A 123 -31.91 25.24 18.37
CA ARG A 123 -33.31 25.50 18.04
C ARG A 123 -34.28 24.53 18.73
N GLU A 124 -33.91 23.25 18.84
CA GLU A 124 -34.75 22.20 19.44
C GLU A 124 -34.82 22.34 20.98
N THR A 125 -33.70 22.63 21.62
CA THR A 125 -33.57 22.64 23.09
C THR A 125 -33.73 24.03 23.70
N GLY A 126 -33.68 25.09 22.89
CA GLY A 126 -33.64 26.48 23.37
C GLY A 126 -32.32 26.88 24.03
N ILE A 127 -31.33 25.98 24.11
CA ILE A 127 -30.01 26.25 24.68
C ILE A 127 -29.19 27.04 23.64
N ALA A 128 -28.48 28.07 24.08
CA ALA A 128 -27.60 28.82 23.20
C ALA A 128 -26.53 27.91 22.55
N GLN A 129 -26.32 28.06 21.24
CA GLN A 129 -25.32 27.27 20.49
C GLN A 129 -23.95 27.26 21.17
N ARG A 130 -23.51 28.41 21.72
CA ARG A 130 -22.24 28.53 22.43
C ARG A 130 -22.14 27.61 23.65
N THR A 131 -23.23 27.49 24.42
CA THR A 131 -23.29 26.59 25.57
C THR A 131 -23.22 25.12 25.14
N ILE A 132 -23.87 24.76 24.02
CA ILE A 132 -23.79 23.42 23.44
C ILE A 132 -22.35 23.12 23.00
N HIS A 133 -21.69 24.08 22.35
CA HIS A 133 -20.29 23.97 21.95
C HIS A 133 -19.38 23.75 23.17
N ASP A 134 -19.53 24.56 24.22
CA ASP A 134 -18.73 24.44 25.44
C ASP A 134 -18.91 23.07 26.11
N ARG A 135 -20.14 22.56 26.15
CA ARG A 135 -20.44 21.20 26.65
C ARG A 135 -19.76 20.13 25.79
N LYS A 136 -19.90 20.21 24.46
CA LYS A 136 -19.25 19.29 23.52
C LYS A 136 -17.73 19.24 23.74
N VAL A 137 -17.08 20.40 23.84
CA VAL A 137 -15.62 20.48 24.05
C VAL A 137 -15.20 19.82 25.36
N LYS A 138 -15.97 20.03 26.45
CA LYS A 138 -15.70 19.37 27.74
C LYS A 138 -15.80 17.85 27.64
N ILE A 139 -16.87 17.35 27.04
CA ILE A 139 -17.08 15.89 26.88
C ILE A 139 -15.97 15.27 26.04
N LEU A 140 -15.57 15.91 24.94
CA LEU A 140 -14.46 15.43 24.10
C LEU A 140 -13.12 15.43 24.86
N ALA A 141 -12.88 16.41 25.72
CA ALA A 141 -11.68 16.44 26.57
C ALA A 141 -11.69 15.31 27.62
N GLU A 142 -12.87 14.97 28.16
CA GLU A 142 -13.04 13.84 29.08
C GLU A 142 -12.82 12.49 28.38
N LEU A 143 -13.46 12.28 27.22
CA LEU A 143 -13.24 11.08 26.41
C LEU A 143 -11.76 10.90 26.03
N LYS A 144 -11.07 12.00 25.69
CA LYS A 144 -9.62 11.96 25.42
C LYS A 144 -8.81 11.50 26.64
N LYS A 145 -9.17 11.96 27.85
CA LYS A 145 -8.52 11.52 29.09
C LYS A 145 -8.81 10.05 29.39
N LEU A 146 -10.03 9.58 29.13
CA LEU A 146 -10.41 8.17 29.32
C LEU A 146 -9.70 7.24 28.34
N MET A 147 -9.51 7.67 27.09
CA MET A 147 -8.79 6.91 26.08
C MET A 147 -7.27 6.85 26.30
N GLY A 148 -6.70 7.85 26.97
CA GLY A 148 -5.28 7.90 27.32
C GLY A 148 -4.92 7.19 28.63
N LYS A 149 -5.91 6.63 29.34
CA LYS A 149 -5.72 5.73 30.47
C LYS A 149 -5.65 4.29 30.00
#